data_AF-A0A1F7J6T2-F1
#
_entry.id   AF-A0A1F7J6T2-F1
#
_cell.length_a   1.000
_cell.length_b   1.000
_cell.length_c   1.000
_cell.angle_alpha   90.00
_cell.angle_beta   90.00
_cell.angle_gamma   90.00
#
_symmetry.space_group_name_H-M   'P 1'
#
loop_
_entity.id
_entity.type
_entity.pdbx_description
1 polymer ?
#
loop_
_entity_poly.entity_id
_entity_poly.type
_entity_poly.pdbx_seq_one_letter_code
_entity_poly.pdbx_strand_id
1 'polypeptide(L)' 'MKKLTTELNKNTIKELEREIQAAKEEIAKMRLDIKANPPKDTNALMKKRKRLAVSLTVHGQKKDAESNNLS' A
#
# COMPACT_ATOMS: atom_id res chain seq x y z
N MET A 1 -7.01 -9.56 5.94
CA MET A 1 -6.23 -9.58 4.68
C MET A 1 -7.12 -9.81 3.46
N LYS A 2 -7.91 -10.89 3.38
CA LYS A 2 -8.78 -11.19 2.22
C LYS A 2 -9.57 -9.99 1.68
N LYS A 3 -10.30 -9.26 2.54
CA LYS A 3 -11.07 -8.06 2.14
C LYS A 3 -10.21 -6.98 1.48
N LEU A 4 -9.05 -6.66 2.07
CA LEU A 4 -8.14 -5.64 1.56
C LEU A 4 -7.53 -6.05 0.21
N THR A 5 -7.13 -7.31 0.07
CA THR A 5 -6.63 -7.84 -1.21
C THR A 5 -7.71 -7.79 -2.29
N THR A 6 -8.95 -8.18 -1.96
CA THR A 6 -10.09 -8.10 -2.90
C THR A 6 -10.40 -6.67 -3.32
N GLU A 7 -10.32 -5.72 -2.41
CA GLU A 7 -10.50 -4.30 -2.69
C GLU A 7 -9.41 -3.78 -3.63
N LEU A 8 -8.13 -4.01 -3.29
CA LEU A 8 -7.00 -3.57 -4.09
C LEU A 8 -6.93 -4.23 -5.47
N ASN A 9 -7.42 -5.46 -5.60
CA ASN A 9 -7.50 -6.15 -6.89
C ASN A 9 -8.43 -5.46 -7.90
N LYS A 10 -9.40 -4.67 -7.42
CA LYS A 10 -10.31 -3.90 -8.31
C LYS A 10 -9.63 -2.67 -8.91
N ASN A 11 -8.57 -2.17 -8.27
CA ASN A 11 -7.85 -1.00 -8.74
C ASN A 11 -7.03 -1.33 -9.99
N THR A 12 -6.84 -0.32 -10.84
CA THR A 12 -5.90 -0.34 -11.96
C THR A 12 -4.45 -0.24 -11.46
N ILE A 13 -3.49 -0.61 -12.30
CA ILE A 13 -2.06 -0.46 -11.96
C ILE A 13 -1.71 0.98 -11.61
N LYS A 14 -2.21 1.95 -12.37
CA LYS A 14 -1.99 3.38 -12.12
C LYS A 14 -2.54 3.84 -10.77
N GLU A 15 -3.71 3.35 -10.38
CA GLU A 15 -4.30 3.65 -9.08
C GLU A 15 -3.48 3.01 -7.94
N LEU A 16 -3.01 1.78 -8.12
CA LEU A 16 -2.13 1.12 -7.15
C LEU A 16 -0.79 1.86 -7.00
N GLU A 17 -0.20 2.36 -8.09
CA GLU A 17 1.03 3.17 -8.05
C GLU A 17 0.82 4.46 -7.22
N ARG A 18 -0.30 5.16 -7.44
CA ARG A 18 -0.67 6.35 -6.65
C ARG A 18 -0.86 6.00 -5.18
N GLU A 19 -1.54 4.91 -4.88
CA GLU A 19 -1.79 4.46 -3.51
C GLU A 19 -0.48 4.04 -2.79
N ILE A 20 0.41 3.33 -3.49
CA ILE A 20 1.75 2.97 -2.99
C ILE A 20 2.54 4.23 -2.64
N GLN A 21 2.53 5.23 -3.53
CA GLN A 21 3.26 6.48 -3.31
C GLN A 21 2.69 7.25 -2.11
N ALA A 22 1.37 7.42 -2.05
CA ALA A 22 0.71 8.07 -0.92
C ALA A 22 1.01 7.35 0.41
N ALA A 23 0.93 6.02 0.43
CA ALA A 23 1.23 5.24 1.64
C ALA A 23 2.69 5.40 2.09
N LYS A 24 3.65 5.48 1.17
CA LYS A 24 5.06 5.75 1.50
C LYS A 24 5.23 7.13 2.15
N GLU A 25 4.62 8.16 1.57
CA GLU A 25 4.68 9.53 2.09
C GLU A 25 4.05 9.65 3.48
N GLU A 26 2.88 9.03 3.68
CA GLU A 26 2.23 9.01 4.99
C GLU A 26 3.08 8.28 6.04
N ILE A 27 3.67 7.13 5.70
CA ILE A 27 4.56 6.41 6.60
C ILE A 27 5.80 7.25 6.95
N ALA A 28 6.36 7.98 5.98
CA ALA A 28 7.49 8.86 6.21
C ALA A 28 7.13 10.00 7.16
N LYS A 29 6.01 10.70 6.91
CA LYS A 29 5.49 11.75 7.79
C LYS A 29 5.27 11.22 9.21
N MET A 30 4.56 10.10 9.35
CA MET A 30 4.31 9.49 10.65
C MET A 30 5.58 9.09 11.40
N ARG A 31 6.65 8.70 10.70
CA ARG A 31 7.93 8.37 11.34
C ARG A 31 8.63 9.61 11.87
N LEU A 32 8.59 10.72 11.14
CA LEU A 32 9.16 12.00 11.57
C LEU A 32 8.39 12.55 12.77
N ASP A 33 7.06 12.47 12.70
CA ASP A 33 6.18 13.05 13.71
C ASP A 33 6.08 12.20 14.98
N ILE A 34 6.50 10.93 14.98
CA ILE A 34 6.18 9.98 16.06
C ILE A 34 6.67 10.41 17.45
N LYS A 35 7.78 11.16 17.51
CA LYS A 35 8.36 11.66 18.76
C LYS A 35 7.68 12.94 19.25
N ALA A 36 7.23 13.78 18.33
CA ALA A 36 6.62 15.08 18.63
C ALA A 36 5.10 14.98 18.80
N ASN A 37 4.46 14.09 18.04
CA ASN A 37 3.03 13.85 17.99
C ASN A 37 2.75 12.34 17.91
N PRO A 38 2.86 11.62 19.04
CA PRO A 38 2.60 10.20 19.07
C PRO A 38 1.15 9.91 18.64
N PRO A 39 0.93 8.97 17.71
CA PRO A 39 -0.41 8.67 17.22
C PRO A 39 -1.27 8.07 18.33
N LYS A 40 -2.52 8.54 18.45
CA LYS A 40 -3.52 8.00 19.39
C LYS A 40 -3.75 6.49 19.21
N ASP A 41 -3.67 6.01 17.96
CA ASP A 41 -3.64 4.57 17.64
C ASP A 41 -2.18 4.14 17.40
N THR A 42 -1.61 3.45 18.39
CA THR A 42 -0.23 2.93 18.32
C THR A 42 -0.03 1.92 17.19
N ASN A 43 -1.10 1.29 16.69
CA ASN A 43 -1.07 0.38 15.56
C ASN A 43 -1.20 1.07 14.20
N ALA A 44 -1.45 2.38 14.15
CA ALA A 44 -1.69 3.10 12.91
C ALA A 44 -0.54 2.93 11.90
N LEU A 45 0.70 3.03 12.36
CA LEU A 45 1.89 2.84 11.52
C LEU A 45 1.97 1.42 10.97
N MET A 46 1.68 0.41 11.79
CA MET A 46 1.69 -0.98 11.37
C MET A 46 0.57 -1.28 10.38
N LYS A 47 -0.64 -0.73 10.59
CA LYS A 47 -1.78 -0.87 9.67
C LYS A 47 -1.44 -0.28 8.29
N LYS A 48 -0.83 0.91 8.24
CA LYS A 48 -0.39 1.51 6.96
C LYS A 48 0.71 0.70 6.27
N ARG A 49 1.71 0.20 7.01
CA ARG A 49 2.74 -0.70 6.44
C ARG A 49 2.16 -1.98 5.88
N LYS A 50 1.19 -2.60 6.58
CA LYS A 50 0.47 -3.78 6.09
C LYS A 50 -0.28 -3.48 4.80
N ARG A 51 -0.98 -2.34 4.72
CA ARG A 51 -1.66 -1.91 3.50
C ARG A 51 -0.68 -1.74 2.34
N LEU A 52 0.42 -1.03 2.56
CA LEU A 52 1.48 -0.84 1.56
C LEU A 52 2.02 -2.19 1.03
N ALA A 53 2.28 -3.14 1.92
CA ALA A 53 2.76 -4.47 1.52
C ALA A 53 1.76 -5.18 0.60
N VAL A 54 0.46 -5.17 0.93
CA VAL A 54 -0.58 -5.79 0.09
C VAL A 54 -0.71 -5.07 -1.25
N SER A 55 -0.69 -3.74 -1.27
CA SER A 55 -0.75 -2.95 -2.52
C SER A 55 0.43 -3.26 -3.44
N LEU A 56 1.64 -3.41 -2.90
CA LEU A 56 2.82 -3.82 -3.66
C LEU A 56 2.69 -5.24 -4.24
N THR A 57 2.19 -6.19 -3.44
CA THR A 57 1.96 -7.56 -3.90
C THR A 57 0.95 -7.60 -5.05
N VAL A 58 -0.21 -6.94 -4.90
CA VAL A 58 -1.25 -6.89 -5.93
C VAL A 58 -0.75 -6.19 -7.19
N HIS A 59 -0.01 -5.10 -7.04
CA HIS A 59 0.61 -4.40 -8.16
C HIS A 59 1.60 -5.29 -8.93
N GLY A 60 2.47 -6.03 -8.22
CA GLY A 60 3.38 -7.00 -8.84
C GLY A 60 2.63 -8.07 -9.62
N GLN A 61 1.63 -8.70 -9.00
CA GLN A 61 0.78 -9.71 -9.65
C GLN A 61 0.11 -9.20 -10.93
N LYS A 62 -0.34 -7.94 -10.94
CA LYS A 62 -0.94 -7.32 -12.13
C LYS A 62 0.09 -7.04 -13.22
N LYS A 63 1.29 -6.54 -12.88
CA LYS A 63 2.36 -6.35 -13.86
C LYS A 63 2.84 -7.66 -14.48
N ASP A 64 2.96 -8.71 -13.67
CA ASP A 64 3.34 -10.04 -14.16
C ASP A 64 2.27 -10.61 -15.11
N ALA A 65 0.98 -10.41 -14.78
CA ALA A 65 -0.12 -10.82 -15.64
C ALA A 65 -0.20 -10.04 -16.96
N GLU A 66 0.09 -8.73 -16.96
CA GLU A 66 0.21 -7.94 -18.19
C GLU A 66 1.39 -8.42 -19.05
N SER A 67 2.55 -8.67 -18.43
CA SER A 67 3.74 -9.15 -19.14
C SER A 67 3.56 -10.54 -19.77
N ASN A 68 2.86 -11.45 -19.09
CA ASN A 68 2.62 -12.81 -19.60
C ASN A 68 1.54 -12.88 -20.69
N ASN A 69 0.68 -11.87 -20.83
CA ASN A 69 -0.31 -11.79 -21.92
C ASN A 69 0.31 -11.25 -23.24
N LEU A 70 1.56 -10.80 -23.20
CA LEU A 70 2.32 -10.26 -24.33
C LEU A 70 3.37 -11.26 -24.87
N SER A 71 3.37 -12.51 -24.38
CA SER A 71 4.26 -13.61 -24.79
C SER A 71 3.47 -14.71 -25.51
#